data_AF-V8N8Z1-F1
#
_entry.id   AF-V8N8Z1-F1
#
_cell.length_a   1.000
_cell.length_b   1.000
_cell.length_c   1.000
_cell.angle_alpha   90.00
_cell.angle_beta   90.00
_cell.angle_gamma   90.00
#
_symmetry.space_group_name_H-M   'P 1'
#
loop_
_entity.id
_entity.type
_entity.pdbx_description
1 polymer ?
#
loop_
_entity_poly.entity_id
_entity_poly.type
_entity_poly.pdbx_seq_one_letter_code
_entity_poly.pdbx_strand_id
1 'polypeptide(L)'
;LLVPHVRFTIAINTKAREQLICEYGLFDKANATGGGGHVQMVQRAMKHLTYSSLCFPEEIKSRHMESNENIPYYYYRDDGVKVWDAIK
;
A
#
# COMPACT_ATOMS: atom_id res chain seq x y z
N LEU A 1 7.37 5.58 -20.57
CA LEU A 1 6.22 5.27 -19.70
C LEU A 1 6.60 5.20 -18.22
N LEU A 2 7.51 4.33 -17.80
CA LEU A 2 7.75 4.07 -16.36
C LEU A 2 8.50 5.16 -15.57
N VAL A 3 9.45 5.86 -16.20
CA VAL A 3 10.31 6.86 -15.53
C VAL A 3 9.55 7.86 -14.64
N PRO A 4 8.47 8.52 -15.10
CA PRO A 4 7.70 9.43 -14.24
C PRO A 4 7.03 8.74 -13.04
N HIS A 5 6.64 7.46 -13.16
CA HIS A 5 5.93 6.73 -12.09
C HIS A 5 6.85 6.16 -11.00
N VAL A 6 8.15 6.03 -11.28
CA VAL A 6 9.16 5.57 -10.30
C VAL A 6 10.10 6.68 -9.86
N ARG A 7 9.88 7.91 -10.37
CA ARG A 7 10.70 9.07 -10.05
C ARG A 7 10.60 9.33 -8.55
N PHE A 8 11.75 9.34 -7.88
CA PHE A 8 11.94 9.53 -6.43
C PHE A 8 11.67 8.33 -5.52
N THR A 9 11.07 7.23 -5.97
CA THR A 9 10.79 6.05 -5.13
C THR A 9 12.07 5.53 -4.44
N ILE A 10 13.18 5.42 -5.18
CA ILE A 10 14.47 4.97 -4.62
C ILE A 10 15.03 5.98 -3.61
N ALA A 11 14.90 7.27 -3.90
CA ALA A 11 15.43 8.34 -3.05
C ALA A 11 14.72 8.38 -1.69
N ILE A 12 13.38 8.37 -1.69
CA ILE A 12 12.62 8.36 -0.43
C ILE A 12 12.81 7.05 0.35
N ASN A 13 12.87 5.90 -0.31
CA ASN A 13 13.13 4.62 0.37
C ASN A 13 14.51 4.56 1.02
N THR A 14 15.50 5.21 0.42
CA THR A 14 16.84 5.34 1.03
C THR A 14 16.77 6.20 2.29
N LYS A 15 16.11 7.37 2.22
CA LYS A 15 15.91 8.24 3.39
C LYS A 15 15.05 7.59 4.48
N ALA A 16 14.04 6.82 4.10
CA ALA A 16 13.19 6.09 5.03
C ALA A 16 14.00 5.08 5.85
N ARG A 17 14.96 4.37 5.24
CA ARG A 17 15.86 3.45 5.96
C ARG A 17 16.83 4.14 6.90
N GLU A 18 17.11 5.43 6.71
CA GLU A 18 17.99 6.22 7.58
C GLU A 18 17.24 6.91 8.73
N GLN A 19 15.96 7.24 8.53
CA GLN A 19 15.22 8.17 9.41
C GLN A 19 13.87 7.66 9.90
N LEU A 20 13.18 6.82 9.12
CA LEU A 20 11.81 6.41 9.42
C LEU A 20 11.76 5.02 10.05
N ILE A 21 12.31 4.02 9.37
CA ILE A 21 12.23 2.59 9.73
C ILE A 21 13.57 2.02 10.23
N CYS A 22 14.56 2.88 10.49
CA CYS A 22 15.77 2.49 11.22
C CYS A 22 15.46 2.24 12.70
N GLU A 23 16.40 1.58 13.37
CA GLU A 23 16.42 1.51 14.83
C GLU A 23 16.42 2.93 15.43
N TYR A 24 15.53 3.17 16.40
CA TYR A 24 15.26 4.47 17.01
C TYR A 24 14.73 5.54 16.03
N GLY A 25 14.34 5.13 14.82
CA GLY A 25 13.68 5.96 13.82
C GLY A 25 12.28 6.39 14.24
N LEU A 26 11.61 7.14 13.37
CA LEU A 26 10.26 7.65 13.66
C LEU A 26 9.27 6.53 14.01
N PHE A 27 9.31 5.40 13.29
CA PHE A 27 8.37 4.30 13.49
C PHE A 27 8.57 3.60 14.84
N ASP A 28 9.78 3.60 15.38
CA ASP A 28 10.05 3.05 16.71
C ASP A 28 9.41 3.87 17.83
N LYS A 29 9.22 5.17 17.59
CA LYS A 29 8.69 6.13 18.59
C LYS A 29 7.18 6.34 18.46
N ALA A 30 6.66 6.25 17.25
CA ALA A 30 5.28 6.61 16.93
C ALA A 30 4.34 5.41 16.81
N ASN A 31 4.85 4.20 16.56
CA ASN A 31 4.01 3.03 16.32
C ASN A 31 4.13 2.01 17.46
N ALA A 32 3.01 1.36 17.78
CA ALA A 32 2.97 0.25 18.74
C ALA A 32 3.84 -0.96 18.32
N THR A 33 4.17 -1.05 17.03
CA THR A 33 5.07 -2.07 16.46
C THR A 33 6.53 -1.60 16.34
N GLY A 34 6.89 -0.53 17.06
CA GLY A 34 8.27 -0.08 17.20
C GLY A 34 9.20 -1.13 17.79
N GLY A 35 10.51 -0.95 17.65
CA GLY A 35 11.53 -1.89 18.11
C GLY A 35 11.66 -3.13 17.21
N GLY A 36 11.36 -3.00 15.92
CA GLY A 36 11.51 -4.07 14.92
C GLY A 36 10.25 -4.91 14.66
N GLY A 37 9.17 -4.76 15.43
CA GLY A 37 7.90 -5.46 15.19
C GLY A 37 7.29 -5.14 13.81
N HIS A 38 7.43 -3.89 13.37
CA HIS A 38 6.99 -3.43 12.04
C HIS A 38 7.72 -4.17 10.90
N VAL A 39 9.01 -4.48 11.06
CA VAL A 39 9.79 -5.26 10.06
C VAL A 39 9.23 -6.68 9.97
N GLN A 40 9.01 -7.34 11.10
CA GLN A 40 8.46 -8.70 11.13
C GLN A 40 7.04 -8.76 10.54
N MET A 41 6.21 -7.76 10.85
CA MET A 41 4.86 -7.64 10.29
C MET A 41 4.88 -7.54 8.76
N VAL A 42 5.73 -6.67 8.20
CA VAL A 42 5.88 -6.52 6.75
C VAL A 42 6.41 -7.82 6.12
N GLN A 43 7.41 -8.48 6.73
CA GLN A 43 7.92 -9.76 6.24
C GLN A 43 6.84 -10.85 6.20
N ARG A 44 5.92 -10.88 7.17
CA ARG A 44 4.78 -11.81 7.16
C ARG A 44 3.78 -11.45 6.06
N ALA A 45 3.42 -10.18 5.93
CA ALA A 45 2.50 -9.71 4.89
C ALA A 45 3.02 -10.03 3.48
N MET A 46 4.32 -9.88 3.24
CA MET A 46 4.94 -10.19 1.95
C MET A 46 4.80 -11.65 1.52
N LYS A 47 4.61 -12.59 2.45
CA LYS A 47 4.36 -14.02 2.11
C LYS A 47 2.99 -14.26 1.47
N HIS A 48 2.06 -13.33 1.64
CA HIS A 48 0.71 -13.40 1.10
C HIS A 48 0.48 -12.44 -0.07
N LEU A 49 1.47 -11.60 -0.40
CA LEU A 49 1.34 -10.65 -1.50
C LEU A 49 1.41 -11.38 -2.85
N THR A 50 0.36 -11.24 -3.65
CA THR A 50 0.33 -11.72 -5.03
C THR A 50 0.21 -10.54 -6.00
N TYR A 51 0.48 -10.78 -7.29
CA TYR A 51 0.30 -9.73 -8.30
C TYR A 51 -1.16 -9.25 -8.39
N SER A 52 -2.13 -10.17 -8.24
CA SER A 52 -3.56 -9.82 -8.21
C SER A 52 -3.93 -8.89 -7.06
N SER A 53 -3.22 -8.95 -5.91
CA SER A 53 -3.39 -7.99 -4.81
C SER A 53 -3.00 -6.55 -5.19
N LEU A 54 -2.25 -6.37 -6.28
CA LEU A 54 -1.85 -5.06 -6.81
C LEU A 54 -2.77 -4.59 -7.96
N CYS A 55 -3.67 -5.45 -8.46
CA CYS A 55 -4.64 -5.14 -9.49
C CYS A 55 -5.92 -4.61 -8.83
N PHE A 56 -6.14 -3.29 -8.90
CA PHE A 56 -7.14 -2.62 -8.07
C PHE A 56 -8.57 -3.21 -8.16
N PRO A 57 -9.16 -3.45 -9.36
CA PRO A 57 -10.50 -4.02 -9.44
C PRO A 57 -10.58 -5.47 -8.95
N GLU A 58 -9.52 -6.25 -9.17
CA GLU A 58 -9.44 -7.65 -8.69
C GLU A 58 -9.39 -7.70 -7.17
N GLU A 59 -8.62 -6.79 -6.57
CA GLU A 59 -8.50 -6.67 -5.12
C GLU A 59 -9.87 -6.37 -4.50
N ILE A 60 -10.54 -5.30 -4.96
CA ILE A 60 -11.86 -4.89 -4.46
C ILE A 60 -12.84 -6.06 -4.51
N LYS A 61 -12.86 -6.79 -5.63
CA LYS A 61 -13.71 -7.96 -5.81
C LYS A 61 -13.33 -9.12 -4.89
N SER A 62 -12.03 -9.36 -4.68
CA SER A 62 -11.55 -10.42 -3.78
C SER A 62 -12.00 -10.23 -2.33
N ARG A 63 -12.30 -8.99 -1.93
CA ARG A 63 -12.85 -8.64 -0.62
C ARG A 63 -14.38 -8.52 -0.60
N HIS A 64 -15.06 -8.81 -1.72
CA HIS A 64 -16.50 -8.67 -1.88
C HIS A 64 -17.01 -7.23 -1.69
N MET A 65 -16.19 -6.25 -2.10
CA MET A 65 -16.45 -4.83 -1.88
C MET A 65 -17.04 -4.11 -3.09
N GLU A 66 -17.30 -4.79 -4.19
CA GLU A 66 -17.69 -4.20 -5.48
C GLU A 66 -19.13 -3.65 -5.52
N SER A 67 -20.01 -4.05 -4.60
CA SER A 67 -21.42 -3.67 -4.64
C SER A 67 -21.64 -2.23 -4.18
N ASN A 68 -22.09 -1.37 -5.10
CA ASN A 68 -22.48 0.00 -4.80
C ASN A 68 -23.79 0.10 -3.99
N GLU A 69 -24.64 -0.91 -4.07
CA GLU A 69 -25.92 -0.94 -3.36
C GLU A 69 -25.74 -1.42 -1.91
N ASN A 70 -25.03 -2.53 -1.72
CA ASN A 70 -24.80 -3.10 -0.38
C ASN A 70 -23.78 -2.30 0.42
N ILE A 71 -22.83 -1.65 -0.28
CA ILE A 71 -21.76 -0.85 0.31
C ILE A 71 -21.75 0.53 -0.39
N PRO A 72 -22.74 1.39 -0.07
CA PRO A 72 -22.82 2.71 -0.66
C PRO A 72 -21.74 3.62 -0.06
N TYR A 73 -21.42 4.72 -0.77
CA TYR A 73 -20.47 5.76 -0.34
C TYR A 73 -19.03 5.27 -0.11
N TYR A 74 -18.59 4.24 -0.84
CA TYR A 74 -17.22 3.75 -0.78
C TYR A 74 -16.32 4.50 -1.79
N TYR A 75 -16.03 5.77 -1.51
CA TYR A 75 -15.32 6.66 -2.44
C TYR A 75 -13.94 6.15 -2.87
N TYR A 76 -13.22 5.44 -2.00
CA TYR A 76 -11.94 4.82 -2.38
C TYR A 76 -12.10 3.80 -3.50
N ARG A 77 -13.13 2.93 -3.44
CA ARG A 77 -13.49 2.01 -4.52
C ARG A 77 -13.93 2.80 -5.75
N ASP A 78 -14.91 3.69 -5.58
CA ASP A 78 -15.62 4.33 -6.68
C ASP A 78 -14.69 5.23 -7.52
N ASP A 79 -13.84 6.00 -6.87
CA ASP A 79 -12.86 6.86 -7.55
C ASP A 79 -11.61 6.07 -7.98
N GLY A 80 -11.21 5.07 -7.19
CA GLY A 80 -10.09 4.20 -7.55
C GLY A 80 -10.33 3.44 -8.86
N VAL A 81 -11.55 2.96 -9.11
CA VAL A 81 -11.93 2.32 -10.38
C VAL A 81 -11.83 3.31 -11.55
N LYS A 82 -12.29 4.56 -11.37
CA LYS A 82 -12.18 5.59 -12.43
C LYS A 82 -10.72 5.89 -12.76
N VAL A 83 -9.86 6.01 -11.75
CA VAL A 83 -8.42 6.24 -11.94
C VAL A 83 -7.78 5.04 -12.65
N TRP A 84 -8.13 3.81 -12.25
CA TRP A 84 -7.66 2.60 -12.91
C TRP A 84 -8.01 2.58 -14.40
N ASP A 85 -9.27 2.84 -14.74
CA ASP A 85 -9.75 2.85 -16.13
C ASP A 85 -9.12 3.95 -16.97
N ALA A 86 -8.71 5.07 -16.36
CA ALA A 86 -8.01 6.15 -17.05
C ALA A 86 -6.53 5.84 -17.36
N ILE A 87 -5.92 4.89 -16.65
CA ILE A 87 -4.48 4.56 -16.76
C ILE A 87 -4.25 3.25 -17.54
N LYS A 88 -5.22 2.33 -17.57
CA LYS A 88 -5.08 1.00 -18.18
C LYS A 88 -4.75 1.00 -19.67
#